data_AF-A0A6G3UV82-F1
#
_entry.id   AF-A0A6G3UV82-F1
#
_cell.length_a   1.000
_cell.length_b   1.000
_cell.length_c   1.000
_cell.angle_alpha   90.00
_cell.angle_beta   90.00
_cell.angle_gamma   90.00
#
_symmetry.space_group_name_H-M   'P 1'
#
loop_
_entity.id
_entity.type
_entity.pdbx_description
1 polymer ?
#
loop_
_entity_poly.entity_id
_entity_poly.type
_entity_poly.pdbx_seq_one_letter_code
_entity_poly.pdbx_strand_id
1 'polypeptide(L)'
;MSDPYETTEQHLERILRRALNSFDLPDSTVERLGSALAHSSTLHSSHHSATLHRETYRHTYLLSDGSAATLWELVHGGPRGAGHAETRQHELYDDEADAHIAAARLTGSLWDVPEFGDEEGAQADLELMSALLAAPPAPLPRMYAPDNSADHARRVLRRAENGDVPGEETARLLRAAFAHHITQVFGRQCRVEGRDAGFTLYEHAFLLLDGSETSLWEVEHTATPDGRHMCEVYGDEETARGAMESRTRIC
;
A
#
# COMPACT_ATOMS: atom_id res chain seq x y z
N MET A 1 18.73 2.70 16.80
CA MET A 1 19.51 3.61 17.66
C MET A 1 19.82 4.83 16.82
N SER A 2 19.21 5.99 17.14
CA SER A 2 19.47 7.24 16.43
C SER A 2 20.87 7.76 16.77
N ASP A 3 21.58 8.21 15.75
CA ASP A 3 22.90 8.82 15.85
C ASP A 3 22.76 10.19 16.55
N PRO A 4 23.45 10.48 17.66
CA PRO A 4 23.25 11.70 18.45
C PRO A 4 23.62 13.02 17.74
N TYR A 5 24.06 12.96 16.48
CA TYR A 5 24.42 14.12 15.65
C TYR A 5 23.63 14.22 14.34
N GLU A 6 22.59 13.40 14.15
CA GLU A 6 21.74 13.48 12.96
C GLU A 6 20.92 14.79 12.98
N THR A 7 21.12 15.62 11.96
CA THR A 7 20.32 16.82 11.77
C THR A 7 18.89 16.47 11.33
N THR A 8 17.93 17.36 11.58
CA THR A 8 16.53 17.17 11.14
C THR A 8 16.42 16.94 9.64
N GLU A 9 17.22 17.66 8.85
CA GLU A 9 17.27 17.53 7.39
C GLU A 9 17.81 16.15 6.98
N GLN A 10 18.91 15.69 7.59
CA GLN A 10 19.48 14.37 7.32
C GLN A 10 18.54 13.23 7.71
N HIS A 11 17.85 13.35 8.86
CA HIS A 11 16.85 12.38 9.28
C HIS A 11 15.70 12.31 8.27
N LEU A 12 15.17 13.46 7.85
CA LEU A 12 14.10 13.54 6.86
C LEU A 12 14.52 12.93 5.52
N GLU A 13 15.68 13.31 4.99
CA GLU A 13 16.23 12.78 3.74
C GLU A 13 16.42 11.25 3.81
N ARG A 14 16.92 10.75 4.95
CA ARG A 14 17.12 9.32 5.18
C ARG A 14 15.79 8.56 5.18
N ILE A 15 14.77 9.07 5.87
CA ILE A 15 13.48 8.38 5.92
C ILE A 15 12.76 8.41 4.58
N LEU A 16 12.80 9.53 3.86
CA LEU A 16 12.17 9.66 2.54
C LEU A 16 12.87 8.78 1.50
N ARG A 17 14.21 8.72 1.51
CA ARG A 17 14.97 7.91 0.55
C ARG A 17 14.74 6.41 0.71
N ARG A 18 14.61 5.93 1.95
CA ARG A 18 14.47 4.47 2.22
C ARG A 18 13.03 3.98 2.11
N ALA A 19 12.06 4.88 2.23
CA ALA A 19 10.66 4.49 2.22
C ALA A 19 10.22 4.10 0.82
N LEU A 20 9.58 2.94 0.72
CA LEU A 20 9.06 2.37 -0.53
C LEU A 20 7.97 3.23 -1.15
N ASN A 21 7.28 4.03 -0.35
CA ASN A 21 6.12 4.84 -0.72
C ASN A 21 6.33 6.34 -0.41
N SER A 22 7.59 6.82 -0.40
CA SER A 22 7.85 8.25 -0.13
C SER A 22 7.20 9.18 -1.14
N PHE A 23 6.90 8.69 -2.35
CA PHE A 23 6.18 9.41 -3.39
C PHE A 23 4.67 9.54 -3.13
N ASP A 24 4.10 8.74 -2.22
CA ASP A 24 2.67 8.80 -1.88
C ASP A 24 2.36 9.96 -0.91
N LEU A 25 3.40 10.53 -0.28
CA LEU A 25 3.25 11.69 0.58
C LEU A 25 2.83 12.91 -0.26
N PRO A 26 1.84 13.71 0.18
CA PRO A 26 1.46 14.93 -0.53
C PRO A 26 2.65 15.89 -0.67
N ASP A 27 2.82 16.52 -1.84
CA ASP A 27 3.88 17.51 -2.08
C ASP A 27 3.85 18.63 -1.01
N SER A 28 2.65 19.07 -0.62
CA SER A 28 2.46 20.05 0.46
C SER A 28 3.03 19.59 1.80
N THR A 29 3.00 18.29 2.07
CA THR A 29 3.57 17.69 3.29
C THR A 29 5.08 17.68 3.19
N VAL A 30 5.66 17.29 2.05
CA VAL A 30 7.11 17.27 1.83
C VAL A 30 7.71 18.68 1.87
N GLU A 31 7.10 19.64 1.16
CA GLU A 31 7.51 21.06 1.19
C GLU A 31 7.47 21.63 2.60
N ARG A 32 6.38 21.34 3.33
CA ARG A 32 6.21 21.79 4.71
C ARG A 32 7.25 21.17 5.64
N LEU A 33 7.57 19.90 5.49
CA LEU A 33 8.64 19.22 6.23
C LEU A 33 10.04 19.76 5.90
N GLY A 34 10.24 20.33 4.71
CA GLY A 34 11.47 21.06 4.35
C GLY A 34 11.75 22.28 5.25
N SER A 35 10.73 22.80 5.94
CA SER A 35 10.86 23.89 6.93
C SER A 35 11.09 23.42 8.37
N ALA A 36 11.28 22.12 8.60
CA ALA A 36 11.42 21.54 9.93
C ALA A 36 12.72 21.98 10.62
N LEU A 37 12.58 22.52 11.83
CA LEU A 37 13.68 23.00 12.67
C LEU A 37 14.19 21.91 13.62
N ALA A 38 13.30 21.07 14.13
CA ALA A 38 13.61 20.00 15.06
C ALA A 38 12.74 18.77 14.79
N HIS A 39 13.21 17.60 15.21
CA HIS A 39 12.44 16.37 15.13
C HIS A 39 12.55 15.54 16.41
N SER A 40 11.57 14.68 16.63
CA SER A 40 11.57 13.63 17.65
C SER A 40 11.02 12.36 17.04
N SER A 41 11.68 11.24 17.30
CA SER A 41 11.28 9.92 16.80
C SER A 41 11.01 8.99 17.97
N THR A 42 9.81 8.43 18.03
CA THR A 42 9.39 7.52 19.10
C THR A 42 8.85 6.22 18.52
N LEU A 43 9.26 5.07 19.07
CA LEU A 43 8.62 3.80 18.75
C LEU A 43 7.19 3.81 19.31
N HIS A 44 6.21 3.66 18.42
CA HIS A 44 4.79 3.66 18.78
C HIS A 44 4.29 2.25 19.07
N SER A 45 4.61 1.28 18.22
CA SER A 45 4.27 -0.13 18.44
C SER A 45 5.30 -1.07 17.82
N SER A 46 5.39 -2.30 18.35
CA SER A 46 6.27 -3.35 17.83
C SER A 46 5.60 -4.71 17.93
N HIS A 47 5.81 -5.56 16.93
CA HIS A 47 5.38 -6.95 16.90
C HIS A 47 6.52 -7.82 16.35
N HIS A 48 6.95 -8.80 17.13
CA HIS A 48 8.05 -9.69 16.78
C HIS A 48 7.63 -11.13 17.00
N SER A 49 7.54 -11.89 15.90
CA SER A 49 7.35 -13.33 15.90
C SER A 49 8.45 -14.01 15.08
N ALA A 50 8.45 -15.34 15.04
CA ALA A 50 9.39 -16.11 14.22
C ALA A 50 9.26 -15.84 12.72
N THR A 51 8.10 -15.37 12.28
CA THR A 51 7.74 -15.19 10.86
C THR A 51 7.55 -13.73 10.47
N LEU A 52 7.33 -12.82 11.43
CA LEU A 52 7.06 -11.41 11.17
C LEU A 52 7.79 -10.52 12.16
N HIS A 53 8.58 -9.59 11.63
CA HIS A 53 9.17 -8.51 12.40
C HIS A 53 8.57 -7.18 11.93
N ARG A 54 7.85 -6.47 12.81
CA ARG A 54 7.14 -5.22 12.50
C ARG A 54 7.38 -4.19 13.60
N GLU A 55 7.72 -2.96 13.24
CA GLU A 55 7.85 -1.81 14.14
C GLU A 55 7.18 -0.60 13.50
N THR A 56 6.38 0.15 14.26
CA THR A 56 5.78 1.41 13.82
C THR A 56 6.38 2.54 14.65
N TYR A 57 7.00 3.51 13.98
CA TYR A 57 7.58 4.70 14.58
C TYR A 57 6.73 5.92 14.26
N ARG A 58 6.68 6.85 15.20
CA ARG A 58 6.11 8.19 15.04
C ARG A 58 7.22 9.21 15.02
N HIS A 59 7.33 9.97 13.94
CA HIS A 59 8.23 11.10 13.77
C HIS A 59 7.44 12.40 13.88
N THR A 60 7.77 13.23 14.86
CA THR A 60 7.15 14.55 15.04
C THR A 60 8.17 15.63 14.71
N TYR A 61 7.80 16.56 13.85
CA TYR A 61 8.63 17.66 13.38
C TYR A 61 8.07 19.00 13.86
N LEU A 62 8.93 19.86 14.39
CA LEU A 62 8.60 21.26 14.69
C LEU A 62 8.97 22.11 13.49
N LEU A 63 8.01 22.87 12.97
CA LEU A 63 8.15 23.66 11.76
C LEU A 63 8.49 25.13 12.05
N SER A 64 8.96 25.85 11.04
CA SER A 64 9.33 27.27 11.18
C SER A 64 8.16 28.20 11.49
N ASP A 65 6.94 27.79 11.15
CA ASP A 65 5.70 28.51 11.49
C ASP A 65 5.22 28.26 12.94
N GLY A 66 5.95 27.42 13.69
CA GLY A 66 5.63 27.03 15.07
C GLY A 66 4.61 25.88 15.18
N SER A 67 4.11 25.37 14.06
CA SER A 67 3.23 24.19 14.04
C SER A 67 4.03 22.88 14.09
N ALA A 68 3.34 21.77 14.37
CA ALA A 68 3.92 20.43 14.34
C ALA A 68 3.36 19.61 13.18
N ALA A 69 4.21 18.82 12.53
CA ALA A 69 3.83 17.80 11.56
C ALA A 69 4.22 16.42 12.08
N THR A 70 3.41 15.39 11.79
CA THR A 70 3.71 14.01 12.17
C THR A 70 3.83 13.16 10.92
N LEU A 71 4.84 12.29 10.87
CA LEU A 71 4.95 11.20 9.92
C LEU A 71 5.01 9.87 10.68
N TRP A 72 4.40 8.86 10.13
CA TRP A 72 4.38 7.50 10.64
C TRP A 72 5.23 6.62 9.76
N GLU A 73 6.20 5.94 10.35
CA GLU A 73 7.05 4.98 9.65
C GLU A 73 6.67 3.56 10.06
N LEU A 74 6.31 2.72 9.10
CA LEU A 74 6.15 1.29 9.28
C LEU A 74 7.40 0.57 8.76
N VAL A 75 8.10 -0.12 9.65
CA VAL A 75 9.26 -0.96 9.35
C VAL A 75 8.84 -2.41 9.47
N HIS A 76 9.06 -3.21 8.43
CA HIS A 76 8.73 -4.64 8.49
C HIS A 76 9.70 -5.52 7.72
N GLY A 77 9.76 -6.80 8.11
CA GLY A 77 10.58 -7.82 7.47
C GLY A 77 9.91 -9.18 7.53
N GLY A 78 9.99 -9.93 6.43
CA GLY A 78 9.44 -11.29 6.32
C GLY A 78 10.34 -12.38 6.93
N PRO A 79 9.89 -13.65 6.94
CA PRO A 79 10.59 -14.76 7.61
C PRO A 79 12.00 -15.01 7.08
N ARG A 80 12.23 -14.76 5.78
CA ARG A 80 13.55 -14.88 5.12
C ARG A 80 14.51 -13.71 5.42
N GLY A 81 14.00 -12.62 5.99
CA GLY A 81 14.76 -11.41 6.33
C GLY A 81 14.89 -11.17 7.85
N ALA A 82 14.47 -12.13 8.67
CA ALA A 82 14.54 -12.05 10.13
C ALA A 82 16.00 -12.07 10.61
N GLY A 83 16.64 -10.90 10.63
CA GLY A 83 18.01 -10.72 11.14
C GLY A 83 18.90 -9.81 10.30
N HIS A 84 18.54 -9.53 9.04
CA HIS A 84 19.31 -8.64 8.18
C HIS A 84 18.61 -7.28 8.05
N ALA A 85 19.31 -6.22 8.46
CA ALA A 85 18.81 -4.84 8.35
C ALA A 85 18.48 -4.44 6.90
N GLU A 86 19.16 -5.06 5.93
CA GLU A 86 19.01 -4.80 4.49
C GLU A 86 17.72 -5.38 3.88
N THR A 87 17.04 -6.31 4.58
CA THR A 87 15.77 -6.89 4.13
C THR A 87 14.55 -6.23 4.78
N ARG A 88 14.75 -5.17 5.58
CA ARG A 88 13.65 -4.42 6.18
C ARG A 88 13.08 -3.43 5.17
N GLN A 89 11.78 -3.52 4.99
CA GLN A 89 11.00 -2.61 4.18
C GLN A 89 10.51 -1.46 5.06
N HIS A 90 10.53 -0.25 4.50
CA HIS A 90 10.17 0.98 5.17
C HIS A 90 9.03 1.64 4.41
N GLU A 91 8.01 2.09 5.12
CA GLU A 91 6.88 2.80 4.53
C GLU A 91 6.52 4.01 5.40
N LEU A 92 6.09 5.10 4.76
CA LEU A 92 5.76 6.37 5.39
C LEU A 92 4.31 6.76 5.13
N TYR A 93 3.66 7.29 6.16
CA TYR A 93 2.29 7.77 6.11
C TYR A 93 2.21 9.11 6.84
N ASP A 94 1.42 10.04 6.32
CA ASP A 94 1.12 11.31 7.00
C ASP A 94 -0.06 11.21 7.98
N ASP A 95 -0.81 10.10 7.93
CA ASP A 95 -1.91 9.78 8.83
C ASP A 95 -1.66 8.51 9.67
N GLU A 96 -2.17 8.51 10.90
CA GLU A 96 -2.04 7.39 11.85
C GLU A 96 -2.91 6.18 11.46
N ALA A 97 -4.13 6.42 10.96
CA ALA A 97 -5.05 5.36 10.58
C ALA A 97 -4.53 4.58 9.38
N ASP A 98 -3.93 5.26 8.41
CA ASP A 98 -3.30 4.61 7.24
C ASP A 98 -2.11 3.74 7.67
N ALA A 99 -1.25 4.25 8.55
CA ALA A 99 -0.16 3.47 9.12
C ALA A 99 -0.66 2.25 9.91
N HIS A 100 -1.80 2.37 10.60
CA HIS A 100 -2.43 1.27 11.32
C HIS A 100 -3.02 0.21 10.37
N ILE A 101 -3.72 0.61 9.31
CA ILE A 101 -4.23 -0.29 8.27
C ILE A 101 -3.06 -1.03 7.61
N ALA A 102 -2.00 -0.30 7.27
CA ALA A 102 -0.77 -0.85 6.75
C ALA A 102 -0.12 -1.86 7.69
N ALA A 103 -0.10 -1.59 8.99
CA ALA A 103 0.43 -2.52 9.99
C ALA A 103 -0.43 -3.79 10.12
N ALA A 104 -1.76 -3.67 10.01
CA ALA A 104 -2.71 -4.76 10.15
C ALA A 104 -2.64 -5.77 8.98
N ARG A 105 -2.33 -5.30 7.76
CA ARG A 105 -2.20 -6.19 6.59
C ARG A 105 -1.07 -7.21 6.75
N LEU A 106 -0.02 -6.87 7.51
CA LEU A 106 1.15 -7.74 7.73
C LEU A 106 0.84 -8.88 8.70
N THR A 107 -0.06 -8.64 9.65
CA THR A 107 -0.54 -9.66 10.60
C THR A 107 -1.55 -10.64 10.00
N GLY A 108 -2.13 -10.31 8.83
CA GLY A 108 -3.13 -11.14 8.14
C GLY A 108 -2.57 -12.13 7.12
N SER A 109 -1.25 -12.28 6.98
CA SER A 109 -0.68 -13.26 6.05
C SER A 109 -0.96 -14.68 6.55
N LEU A 110 -1.62 -15.48 5.69
CA LEU A 110 -2.11 -16.87 5.86
C LEU A 110 -1.05 -17.94 6.26
N TRP A 111 0.11 -17.56 6.79
CA TRP A 111 1.21 -18.47 7.11
C TRP A 111 1.23 -18.94 8.57
N ASP A 112 0.25 -18.56 9.36
CA ASP A 112 0.15 -18.92 10.77
C ASP A 112 -1.07 -19.82 11.00
N VAL A 113 -1.00 -21.03 10.45
CA VAL A 113 -1.85 -22.14 10.91
C VAL A 113 -0.92 -23.11 11.64
N PRO A 114 -1.05 -23.28 12.98
CA PRO A 114 -0.27 -24.27 13.68
C PRO A 114 -0.81 -25.67 13.35
N GLU A 115 0.08 -26.56 12.89
CA GLU A 115 -0.20 -28.00 12.81
C GLU A 115 -0.39 -28.55 14.23
N PHE A 116 -1.62 -28.90 14.59
CA PHE A 116 -1.92 -29.72 15.77
C PHE A 116 -2.50 -31.06 15.31
N GLY A 117 -1.87 -32.15 15.76
CA GLY A 117 -2.19 -33.53 15.39
C GLY A 117 -3.24 -34.23 16.28
N ASP A 118 -3.60 -35.43 15.80
CA ASP A 118 -4.48 -36.49 16.32
C ASP A 118 -6.00 -36.20 16.21
N GLU A 119 -6.64 -36.39 15.04
CA GLU A 119 -7.10 -37.61 14.34
C GLU A 119 -8.42 -38.22 14.84
N GLU A 120 -9.36 -38.28 13.88
CA GLU A 120 -10.66 -38.98 13.80
C GLU A 120 -11.91 -38.33 14.40
N GLY A 121 -11.85 -37.68 15.57
CA GLY A 121 -12.97 -36.85 16.07
C GLY A 121 -12.89 -35.40 15.61
N ALA A 122 -11.67 -34.87 15.53
CA ALA A 122 -11.36 -33.53 15.08
C ALA A 122 -11.49 -33.36 13.57
N GLN A 123 -11.45 -34.44 12.77
CA GLN A 123 -11.46 -34.34 11.31
C GLN A 123 -12.81 -33.84 10.77
N ALA A 124 -13.94 -34.26 11.36
CA ALA A 124 -15.26 -33.79 10.95
C ALA A 124 -15.52 -32.33 11.40
N ASP A 125 -15.04 -31.96 12.60
CA ASP A 125 -15.10 -30.58 13.09
C ASP A 125 -14.10 -29.67 12.35
N LEU A 126 -12.97 -30.20 11.89
CA LEU A 126 -11.98 -29.51 11.06
C LEU A 126 -12.45 -29.40 9.61
N GLU A 127 -13.20 -30.37 9.08
CA GLU A 127 -13.88 -30.28 7.79
C GLU A 127 -15.03 -29.27 7.83
N LEU A 128 -15.79 -29.21 8.93
CA LEU A 128 -16.83 -28.21 9.12
C LEU A 128 -16.23 -26.81 9.37
N MET A 129 -15.15 -26.71 10.15
CA MET A 129 -14.42 -25.46 10.36
C MET A 129 -13.69 -25.01 9.11
N SER A 130 -13.09 -25.90 8.34
CA SER A 130 -12.51 -25.56 7.03
C SER A 130 -13.59 -25.20 6.03
N ALA A 131 -14.80 -25.78 6.06
CA ALA A 131 -15.92 -25.32 5.25
C ALA A 131 -16.43 -23.94 5.67
N LEU A 132 -16.46 -23.63 6.97
CA LEU A 132 -16.81 -22.32 7.53
C LEU A 132 -15.73 -21.26 7.29
N LEU A 133 -14.45 -21.64 7.24
CA LEU A 133 -13.30 -20.78 6.93
C LEU A 133 -13.06 -20.65 5.42
N ALA A 134 -13.49 -21.64 4.63
CA ALA A 134 -13.47 -21.61 3.16
C ALA A 134 -14.68 -20.87 2.58
N ALA A 135 -15.74 -20.65 3.38
CA ALA A 135 -16.74 -19.67 3.06
C ALA A 135 -16.04 -18.31 3.03
N PRO A 136 -15.94 -17.64 1.86
CA PRO A 136 -15.32 -16.34 1.79
C PRO A 136 -16.06 -15.43 2.78
N PRO A 137 -15.34 -14.69 3.64
CA PRO A 137 -16.00 -13.76 4.55
C PRO A 137 -16.91 -12.88 3.72
N ALA A 138 -18.13 -12.64 4.21
CA ALA A 138 -19.05 -11.73 3.55
C ALA A 138 -18.28 -10.43 3.24
N PRO A 139 -18.33 -9.92 1.99
CA PRO A 139 -17.55 -8.76 1.62
C PRO A 139 -17.82 -7.66 2.62
N LEU A 140 -16.78 -7.23 3.34
CA LEU A 140 -16.90 -6.10 4.25
C LEU A 140 -17.45 -4.91 3.45
N PRO A 141 -18.43 -4.17 3.97
CA PRO A 141 -18.93 -2.99 3.29
C PRO A 141 -17.77 -2.02 3.03
N ARG A 142 -17.67 -1.54 1.79
CA ARG A 142 -16.61 -0.61 1.35
C ARG A 142 -16.65 0.63 2.25
N MET A 143 -15.51 0.97 2.85
CA MET A 143 -15.36 2.21 3.62
C MET A 143 -14.91 3.32 2.70
N TYR A 144 -15.86 4.12 2.24
CA TYR A 144 -15.59 5.24 1.34
C TYR A 144 -15.01 6.45 2.09
N ALA A 145 -13.86 6.93 1.64
CA ALA A 145 -13.26 8.18 2.07
C ALA A 145 -13.92 9.37 1.33
N PRO A 146 -14.57 10.32 2.03
CA PRO A 146 -15.40 11.37 1.42
C PRO A 146 -14.61 12.58 0.88
N ASP A 147 -13.34 12.75 1.24
CA ASP A 147 -12.58 13.94 0.85
C ASP A 147 -11.61 13.65 -0.32
N ASN A 148 -11.36 14.67 -1.15
CA ASN A 148 -10.39 14.66 -2.25
C ASN A 148 -10.61 13.61 -3.37
N SER A 149 -11.79 12.97 -3.43
CA SER A 149 -12.09 11.89 -4.38
C SER A 149 -11.94 12.29 -5.86
N ALA A 150 -12.44 13.46 -6.24
CA ALA A 150 -12.28 13.98 -7.60
C ALA A 150 -10.82 14.27 -7.95
N ASP A 151 -10.01 14.72 -6.99
CA ASP A 151 -8.59 14.97 -7.20
C ASP A 151 -7.78 13.67 -7.19
N HIS A 152 -8.17 12.67 -6.39
CA HIS A 152 -7.61 11.34 -6.43
C HIS A 152 -7.79 10.71 -7.82
N ALA A 153 -9.01 10.73 -8.37
CA ALA A 153 -9.29 10.27 -9.74
C ALA A 153 -8.40 10.95 -10.79
N ARG A 154 -8.22 12.28 -10.69
CA ARG A 154 -7.33 13.03 -11.60
C ARG A 154 -5.87 12.63 -11.47
N ARG A 155 -5.40 12.25 -10.28
CA ARG A 155 -4.02 11.77 -10.09
C ARG A 155 -3.82 10.41 -10.75
N VAL A 156 -4.74 9.47 -10.49
CA VAL A 156 -4.71 8.12 -11.08
C VAL A 156 -4.66 8.20 -12.61
N LEU A 157 -5.57 8.96 -13.23
CA LEU A 157 -5.61 9.10 -14.70
C LEU A 157 -4.37 9.79 -15.30
N ARG A 158 -3.67 10.64 -14.54
CA ARG A 158 -2.43 11.30 -15.02
C ARG A 158 -1.20 10.41 -14.91
N ARG A 159 -1.19 9.46 -13.97
CA ARG A 159 -0.10 8.50 -13.77
C ARG A 159 -0.10 7.40 -14.83
N ALA A 160 -1.24 7.19 -15.49
CA ALA A 160 -1.41 6.21 -16.54
C ALA A 160 -0.45 6.45 -17.72
N GLU A 161 0.49 5.54 -17.92
CA GLU A 161 1.46 5.55 -19.02
C GLU A 161 0.99 4.71 -20.22
N ASN A 162 -0.12 3.96 -20.08
CA ASN A 162 -0.72 3.18 -21.16
C ASN A 162 -1.41 4.09 -22.19
N GLY A 163 -1.42 3.70 -23.47
CA GLY A 163 -2.02 4.51 -24.55
C GLY A 163 -3.55 4.53 -24.55
N ASP A 164 -4.17 3.59 -23.83
CA ASP A 164 -5.61 3.36 -23.74
C ASP A 164 -6.20 3.83 -22.38
N VAL A 165 -5.62 4.88 -21.81
CA VAL A 165 -6.14 5.52 -20.59
C VAL A 165 -7.63 5.84 -20.73
N PRO A 166 -8.45 5.62 -19.68
CA PRO A 166 -9.85 6.02 -19.66
C PRO A 166 -10.03 7.46 -20.11
N GLY A 167 -10.90 7.65 -21.10
CA GLY A 167 -11.03 8.90 -21.85
C GLY A 167 -11.66 10.06 -21.08
N GLU A 168 -11.86 11.17 -21.80
CA GLU A 168 -12.37 12.42 -21.23
C GLU A 168 -13.78 12.29 -20.60
N GLU A 169 -14.58 11.34 -21.08
CA GLU A 169 -15.89 11.02 -20.51
C GLU A 169 -15.79 10.48 -19.08
N THR A 170 -14.95 9.48 -18.86
CA THR A 170 -14.65 8.92 -17.53
C THR A 170 -14.07 10.00 -16.62
N ALA A 171 -13.12 10.79 -17.12
CA ALA A 171 -12.56 11.92 -16.38
C ALA A 171 -13.62 12.97 -15.99
N ARG A 172 -14.63 13.20 -16.85
CA ARG A 172 -15.74 14.12 -16.55
C ARG A 172 -16.66 13.57 -15.48
N LEU A 173 -16.99 12.30 -15.54
CA LEU A 173 -17.83 11.62 -14.57
C LEU A 173 -17.16 11.61 -13.18
N LEU A 174 -15.86 11.30 -13.12
CA LEU A 174 -15.08 11.27 -11.88
C LEU A 174 -14.90 12.64 -11.22
N ARG A 175 -15.13 13.76 -11.94
CA ARG A 175 -15.17 15.10 -11.30
C ARG A 175 -16.33 15.25 -10.31
N ALA A 176 -17.37 14.43 -10.42
CA ALA A 176 -18.51 14.41 -9.51
C ALA A 176 -18.35 13.35 -8.40
N ALA A 177 -17.23 12.63 -8.35
CA ALA A 177 -16.96 11.67 -7.28
C ALA A 177 -16.84 12.40 -5.94
N PHE A 178 -17.67 12.00 -4.99
CA PHE A 178 -17.66 12.57 -3.65
C PHE A 178 -17.05 11.61 -2.63
N ALA A 179 -16.86 10.34 -2.94
CA ALA A 179 -16.15 9.43 -2.07
C ALA A 179 -15.36 8.40 -2.89
N HIS A 180 -14.27 7.86 -2.35
CA HIS A 180 -13.50 6.82 -3.00
C HIS A 180 -13.05 5.73 -2.03
N HIS A 181 -12.79 4.54 -2.53
CA HIS A 181 -12.27 3.41 -1.77
C HIS A 181 -11.21 2.70 -2.62
N ILE A 182 -10.04 2.47 -2.04
CA ILE A 182 -8.91 1.85 -2.74
C ILE A 182 -8.72 0.45 -2.19
N THR A 183 -8.72 -0.54 -3.07
CA THR A 183 -8.53 -1.95 -2.69
C THR A 183 -7.41 -2.55 -3.51
N GLN A 184 -6.42 -3.17 -2.87
CA GLN A 184 -5.47 -4.02 -3.58
C GLN A 184 -6.12 -5.38 -3.86
N VAL A 185 -6.45 -5.63 -5.12
CA VAL A 185 -7.14 -6.86 -5.54
C VAL A 185 -6.14 -7.99 -5.80
N PHE A 186 -4.91 -7.67 -6.21
CA PHE A 186 -3.88 -8.66 -6.49
C PHE A 186 -2.48 -8.10 -6.20
N GLY A 187 -1.56 -8.95 -5.75
CA GLY A 187 -0.15 -8.62 -5.58
C GLY A 187 0.71 -9.88 -5.71
N ARG A 188 1.67 -9.88 -6.65
CA ARG A 188 2.56 -11.02 -6.88
C ARG A 188 3.94 -10.56 -7.32
N GLN A 189 4.96 -11.17 -6.74
CA GLN A 189 6.34 -11.10 -7.25
C GLN A 189 6.56 -12.26 -8.23
N CYS A 190 7.08 -11.98 -9.42
CA CYS A 190 7.44 -12.98 -10.42
C CYS A 190 8.82 -12.69 -11.02
N ARG A 191 9.43 -13.69 -11.64
CA ARG A 191 10.69 -13.50 -12.38
C ARG A 191 10.41 -13.27 -13.85
N VAL A 192 10.93 -12.18 -14.37
CA VAL A 192 10.76 -11.67 -15.74
C VAL A 192 12.17 -11.45 -16.28
N GLU A 193 12.56 -12.14 -17.35
CA GLU A 193 13.93 -12.10 -17.92
C GLU A 193 15.07 -12.28 -16.89
N GLY A 194 14.84 -13.06 -15.82
CA GLY A 194 15.82 -13.30 -14.76
C GLY A 194 15.92 -12.20 -13.69
N ARG A 195 15.08 -11.15 -13.76
CA ARG A 195 14.91 -10.13 -12.71
C ARG A 195 13.60 -10.36 -11.96
N ASP A 196 13.56 -10.01 -10.67
CA ASP A 196 12.31 -10.04 -9.91
C ASP A 196 11.48 -8.79 -10.29
N ALA A 197 10.30 -9.01 -10.87
CA ALA A 197 9.31 -8.00 -11.20
C ALA A 197 8.11 -8.12 -10.26
N GLY A 198 7.71 -7.00 -9.66
CA GLY A 198 6.48 -6.90 -8.89
C GLY A 198 5.31 -6.56 -9.81
N PHE A 199 4.16 -7.19 -9.58
CA PHE A 199 2.88 -6.80 -10.16
C PHE A 199 1.87 -6.61 -9.05
N THR A 200 1.17 -5.48 -9.07
CA THR A 200 0.10 -5.15 -8.14
C THR A 200 -1.09 -4.59 -8.91
N LEU A 201 -2.30 -5.03 -8.55
CA LEU A 201 -3.55 -4.54 -9.11
C LEU A 201 -4.35 -3.84 -8.01
N TYR A 202 -4.72 -2.58 -8.25
CA TYR A 202 -5.58 -1.80 -7.39
C TYR A 202 -6.92 -1.51 -8.07
N GLU A 203 -7.99 -1.60 -7.31
CA GLU A 203 -9.29 -1.03 -7.64
C GLU A 203 -9.43 0.30 -6.91
N HIS A 204 -9.70 1.36 -7.66
CA HIS A 204 -10.10 2.68 -7.16
C HIS A 204 -11.59 2.85 -7.44
N ALA A 205 -12.41 2.51 -6.46
CA ALA A 205 -13.85 2.68 -6.53
C ALA A 205 -14.23 4.10 -6.16
N PHE A 206 -15.14 4.72 -6.91
CA PHE A 206 -15.62 6.07 -6.73
C PHE A 206 -17.13 6.09 -6.62
N LEU A 207 -17.64 6.72 -5.57
CA LEU A 207 -19.06 6.94 -5.36
C LEU A 207 -19.45 8.32 -5.91
N LEU A 208 -20.46 8.33 -6.78
CA LEU A 208 -20.98 9.53 -7.43
C LEU A 208 -22.18 10.09 -6.68
N LEU A 209 -22.49 11.37 -6.92
CA LEU A 209 -23.62 12.07 -6.28
C LEU A 209 -25.00 11.44 -6.55
N ASP A 210 -25.14 10.69 -7.64
CA ASP A 210 -26.38 9.96 -7.96
C ASP A 210 -26.50 8.61 -7.24
N GLY A 211 -25.50 8.26 -6.41
CA GLY A 211 -25.42 6.99 -5.68
C GLY A 211 -24.88 5.83 -6.52
N SER A 212 -24.52 6.06 -7.77
CA SER A 212 -23.84 5.06 -8.59
C SER A 212 -22.35 4.98 -8.26
N GLU A 213 -21.77 3.82 -8.55
CA GLU A 213 -20.37 3.52 -8.30
C GLU A 213 -19.67 3.25 -9.63
N THR A 214 -18.45 3.76 -9.76
CA THR A 214 -17.57 3.50 -10.90
C THR A 214 -16.17 3.15 -10.39
N SER A 215 -15.44 2.29 -11.10
CA SER A 215 -14.10 1.88 -10.68
C SER A 215 -13.07 2.21 -11.77
N LEU A 216 -11.89 2.62 -11.33
CA LEU A 216 -10.67 2.59 -12.14
C LEU A 216 -9.78 1.46 -11.65
N TRP A 217 -9.09 0.80 -12.57
CA TRP A 217 -8.22 -0.34 -12.28
C TRP A 217 -6.78 0.04 -12.61
N GLU A 218 -5.93 0.13 -11.60
CA GLU A 218 -4.52 0.46 -11.74
C GLU A 218 -3.65 -0.80 -11.65
N VAL A 219 -2.85 -1.04 -12.68
CA VAL A 219 -1.78 -2.06 -12.67
C VAL A 219 -0.46 -1.33 -12.44
N GLU A 220 0.17 -1.59 -11.30
CA GLU A 220 1.54 -1.15 -11.03
C GLU A 220 2.50 -2.32 -11.24
N HIS A 221 3.55 -2.11 -12.04
CA HIS A 221 4.58 -3.13 -12.22
C HIS A 221 5.98 -2.58 -12.53
N THR A 222 7.01 -3.38 -12.23
CA THR A 222 8.41 -3.07 -12.56
C THR A 222 8.94 -3.88 -13.76
N ALA A 223 8.06 -4.60 -14.47
CA ALA A 223 8.38 -5.35 -15.69
C ALA A 223 8.59 -4.43 -16.91
N THR A 224 9.41 -3.40 -16.77
CA THR A 224 9.87 -2.53 -17.86
C THR A 224 11.32 -2.87 -18.24
N PRO A 225 11.77 -2.62 -19.48
CA PRO A 225 13.15 -2.94 -19.89
C PRO A 225 14.23 -2.28 -19.01
N ASP A 226 13.92 -1.11 -18.46
CA ASP A 226 14.75 -0.32 -17.56
C ASP A 226 14.46 -0.57 -16.07
N GLY A 227 13.45 -1.38 -15.73
CA GLY A 227 13.09 -1.75 -14.36
C GLY A 227 12.41 -0.63 -13.56
N ARG A 228 11.99 0.46 -14.22
CA ARG A 228 11.20 1.52 -13.59
C ARG A 228 9.80 1.03 -13.25
N HIS A 229 9.20 1.65 -12.24
CA HIS A 229 7.77 1.51 -11.97
C HIS A 229 6.96 2.06 -13.15
N MET A 230 6.02 1.26 -13.63
CA MET A 230 5.07 1.58 -14.68
C MET A 230 3.68 1.48 -14.10
N CYS A 231 2.83 2.44 -14.46
CA CYS A 231 1.45 2.48 -14.02
C CYS A 231 0.52 2.53 -15.21
N GLU A 232 -0.45 1.64 -15.21
CA GLU A 232 -1.43 1.52 -16.27
C GLU A 232 -2.81 1.55 -15.67
N VAL A 233 -3.68 2.37 -16.23
CA VAL A 233 -5.02 2.56 -15.70
C VAL A 233 -6.03 2.14 -16.76
N TYR A 234 -7.02 1.37 -16.32
CA TYR A 234 -8.08 0.83 -17.15
C TYR A 234 -9.45 1.14 -16.55
N GLY A 235 -10.47 1.20 -17.40
CA GLY A 235 -11.86 1.43 -16.97
C GLY A 235 -12.55 0.16 -16.47
N ASP A 236 -11.95 -1.01 -16.70
CA ASP A 236 -12.55 -2.30 -16.37
C ASP A 236 -11.51 -3.31 -15.89
N GLU A 237 -11.97 -4.21 -15.04
CA GLU A 237 -11.14 -5.21 -14.36
C GLU A 237 -10.56 -6.24 -15.34
N GLU A 238 -11.34 -6.62 -16.34
CA GLU A 238 -11.00 -7.69 -17.28
C GLU A 238 -9.84 -7.26 -18.17
N THR A 239 -9.88 -6.03 -18.69
CA THR A 239 -8.80 -5.41 -19.47
C THR A 239 -7.56 -5.22 -18.61
N ALA A 240 -7.68 -4.75 -17.36
CA ALA A 240 -6.54 -4.61 -16.45
C ALA A 240 -5.88 -5.97 -16.16
N ARG A 241 -6.67 -7.00 -15.88
CA ARG A 241 -6.17 -8.36 -15.65
C ARG A 241 -5.55 -8.97 -16.91
N GLY A 242 -6.17 -8.78 -18.07
CA GLY A 242 -5.63 -9.23 -19.36
C GLY A 242 -4.32 -8.53 -19.73
N ALA A 243 -4.22 -7.22 -19.45
CA ALA A 243 -3.01 -6.44 -19.60
C ALA A 243 -1.88 -6.96 -18.68
N MET A 244 -2.19 -7.30 -17.44
CA MET A 244 -1.24 -7.88 -16.50
C MET A 244 -0.78 -9.28 -16.95
N GLU A 245 -1.72 -10.13 -17.40
CA GLU A 245 -1.42 -11.48 -17.90
C GLU A 245 -0.56 -11.48 -19.16
N SER A 246 -0.85 -10.58 -20.11
CA SER A 246 -0.05 -10.47 -21.34
C SER A 246 1.38 -10.06 -21.02
N ARG A 247 1.59 -9.10 -20.11
CA ARG A 247 2.92 -8.67 -19.66
C ARG A 247 3.67 -9.73 -18.87
N THR A 248 2.98 -10.60 -18.15
CA THR A 248 3.61 -11.75 -17.49
C THR A 248 3.92 -12.91 -18.44
N ARG A 249 3.30 -12.99 -19.63
CA ARG A 249 3.57 -14.03 -20.65
C ARG A 249 4.55 -13.60 -21.75
N ILE A 250 4.68 -12.30 -22.01
CA ILE A 250 5.57 -11.74 -23.05
C ILE A 250 7.03 -11.64 -22.57
N CYS A 251 7.33 -12.03 -21.33
CA CYS A 251 8.65 -11.97 -20.72
C CYS A 251 9.22 -13.34 -20.34
#